data_AF-A0A2G0V9K3-F1
#
_entry.id   AF-A0A2G0V9K3-F1
#
_cell.length_a   1.000
_cell.length_b   1.000
_cell.length_c   1.000
_cell.angle_alpha   90.00
_cell.angle_beta   90.00
_cell.angle_gamma   90.00
#
_symmetry.space_group_name_H-M   'P 1'
#
loop_
_entity.id
_entity.type
_entity.pdbx_description
1 polymer ?
#
loop_
_entity_poly.entity_id
_entity_poly.type
_entity_poly.pdbx_seq_one_letter_code
_entity_poly.pdbx_strand_id
1 'polypeptide(L)'
;MSSVKDYLFEVEQGRCVAWIKENYDVDIDPDEPSDQWDTLASDYQAMLDAESEEAEAQWLERHSPRQFFDEFSEGLAMASSLLALGNDPGQTSTLHKLVYGHAVTLLETLISSIVRKLVVTDQGLMMMLAANHESLHKRTITLREIAEQPKIVEAIVLKVLSELSFHNPATIKAVLGAMFGDRVRGLQIGGVASICTKRHDIVHRNGKTVHDDPIVLAPEEVEQAIATIRAFAADLKARIYSSLDERDGSDLWLVC
;
A
#
# COMPACT_ATOMS: atom_id res chain seq x y z
N MET A 1 30.83 14.65 0.58
CA MET A 1 29.72 13.68 0.67
C MET A 1 29.79 13.04 2.06
N SER A 2 28.66 12.64 2.64
CA SER A 2 28.64 12.20 4.05
C SER A 2 29.33 10.84 4.18
N SER A 3 30.38 10.73 5.00
CA SER A 3 31.15 9.49 5.23
C SER A 3 30.26 8.29 5.60
N VAL A 4 29.08 8.51 6.18
CA VAL A 4 28.11 7.45 6.49
C VAL A 4 27.43 6.91 5.22
N LYS A 5 27.14 7.78 4.26
CA LYS A 5 26.53 7.38 2.98
C LYS A 5 27.52 6.50 2.22
N ASP A 6 28.76 6.95 2.10
CA ASP A 6 29.81 6.24 1.36
C ASP A 6 30.07 4.85 2.00
N TYR A 7 30.14 4.78 3.33
CA TYR A 7 30.24 3.52 4.06
C TYR A 7 29.05 2.56 3.82
N LEU A 8 27.82 3.07 3.78
CA LEU A 8 26.64 2.23 3.50
C LEU A 8 26.68 1.67 2.07
N PHE A 9 27.13 2.47 1.09
CA PHE A 9 27.32 1.98 -0.27
C PHE A 9 28.40 0.89 -0.33
N GLU A 10 29.54 1.08 0.33
CA GLU A 10 30.61 0.07 0.41
C GLU A 10 30.12 -1.25 1.03
N VAL A 11 29.31 -1.17 2.10
CA VAL A 11 28.73 -2.36 2.74
C VAL A 11 27.79 -3.11 1.79
N GLU A 12 26.89 -2.42 1.09
CA GLU A 12 25.96 -3.06 0.15
C GLU A 12 26.68 -3.62 -1.08
N GLN A 13 27.67 -2.90 -1.61
CA GLN A 13 28.50 -3.38 -2.71
C GLN A 13 29.30 -4.64 -2.29
N GLY A 14 29.83 -4.66 -1.08
CA GLY A 14 30.52 -5.83 -0.51
C GLY A 14 29.59 -7.05 -0.36
N ARG A 15 28.32 -6.85 0.01
CA ARG A 15 27.30 -7.92 0.04
C ARG A 15 27.03 -8.48 -1.35
N CYS A 16 26.87 -7.61 -2.34
CA CYS A 16 26.68 -8.00 -3.73
C CYS A 16 27.87 -8.85 -4.23
N VAL A 17 29.11 -8.38 -4.04
CA VAL A 17 30.32 -9.12 -4.45
C VAL A 17 30.41 -10.49 -3.76
N ALA A 18 30.13 -10.56 -2.45
CA ALA A 18 30.14 -11.82 -1.71
C ALA A 18 29.09 -12.82 -2.26
N TRP A 19 27.87 -12.34 -2.54
CA TRP A 19 26.81 -13.15 -3.12
C TRP A 19 27.16 -13.64 -4.53
N ILE A 20 27.75 -12.77 -5.37
CA ILE A 20 28.21 -13.13 -6.71
C ILE A 20 29.26 -14.24 -6.64
N LYS A 21 30.24 -14.09 -5.74
CA LYS A 21 31.28 -15.10 -5.54
C LYS A 21 30.69 -16.44 -5.09
N GLU A 22 29.69 -16.43 -4.21
CA GLU A 22 29.03 -17.64 -3.73
C GLU A 22 28.19 -18.34 -4.81
N ASN A 23 27.46 -17.59 -5.64
CA ASN A 23 26.50 -18.16 -6.60
C ASN A 23 27.10 -18.46 -7.98
N TYR A 24 28.11 -17.70 -8.41
CA TYR A 24 28.71 -17.80 -9.73
C TYR A 24 30.18 -18.22 -9.72
N ASP A 25 30.83 -18.29 -8.55
CA ASP A 25 32.28 -18.55 -8.41
C ASP A 25 33.14 -17.55 -9.20
N VAL A 26 32.67 -16.29 -9.28
CA VAL A 26 33.36 -15.18 -9.95
C VAL A 26 33.95 -14.24 -8.91
N ASP A 27 35.24 -13.94 -9.04
CA ASP A 27 35.88 -12.83 -8.31
C ASP A 27 35.78 -11.58 -9.19
N ILE A 28 34.98 -10.60 -8.75
CA ILE A 28 34.69 -9.39 -9.50
C ILE A 28 35.14 -8.16 -8.71
N ASP A 29 35.85 -7.26 -9.39
CA ASP A 29 36.20 -5.96 -8.85
C ASP A 29 35.09 -4.96 -9.25
N PRO A 30 34.28 -4.48 -8.30
CA PRO A 30 33.16 -3.61 -8.61
C PRO A 30 33.60 -2.16 -8.92
N ASP A 31 34.88 -1.81 -8.71
CA ASP A 31 35.47 -0.53 -9.11
C ASP A 31 35.96 -0.54 -10.57
N GLU A 32 36.03 -1.71 -11.21
CA GLU A 32 36.35 -1.85 -12.62
C GLU A 32 35.07 -1.94 -13.48
N PRO A 33 34.80 -0.98 -14.38
CA PRO A 33 33.63 -1.04 -15.24
C PRO A 33 33.65 -2.29 -16.13
N SER A 34 32.66 -3.16 -15.96
CA SER A 34 32.48 -4.34 -16.80
C SER A 34 31.00 -4.64 -17.01
N ASP A 35 30.63 -5.03 -18.24
CA ASP A 35 29.27 -5.48 -18.56
C ASP A 35 28.86 -6.70 -17.69
N GLN A 36 29.86 -7.45 -17.22
CA GLN A 36 29.70 -8.57 -16.31
C GLN A 36 29.23 -8.11 -14.92
N TRP A 37 29.77 -7.02 -14.38
CA TRP A 37 29.32 -6.45 -13.12
C TRP A 37 27.87 -6.00 -13.20
N ASP A 38 27.49 -5.26 -14.23
CA ASP A 38 26.12 -4.75 -14.38
C ASP A 38 25.09 -5.88 -14.43
N THR A 39 25.42 -6.97 -15.13
CA THR A 39 24.56 -8.15 -15.22
C THR A 39 24.42 -8.84 -13.85
N LEU A 40 25.53 -9.11 -13.17
CA LEU A 40 25.53 -9.83 -11.90
C LEU A 40 24.94 -9.00 -10.74
N ALA A 41 25.15 -7.69 -10.76
CA ALA A 41 24.50 -6.76 -9.83
C ALA A 41 22.99 -6.70 -10.06
N SER A 42 22.53 -6.77 -11.32
CA SER A 42 21.12 -6.90 -11.64
C SER A 42 20.53 -8.22 -11.12
N ASP A 43 21.25 -9.33 -11.24
CA ASP A 43 20.82 -10.63 -10.70
C ASP A 43 20.70 -10.59 -9.17
N TYR A 44 21.66 -9.95 -8.48
CA TYR A 44 21.60 -9.74 -7.03
C TYR A 44 20.41 -8.88 -6.62
N GLN A 45 20.13 -7.79 -7.35
CA GLN A 45 18.96 -6.96 -7.08
C GLN A 45 17.65 -7.73 -7.31
N ALA A 46 17.58 -8.55 -8.37
CA ALA A 46 16.43 -9.40 -8.62
C ALA A 46 16.21 -10.43 -7.50
N MET A 47 17.28 -10.97 -6.92
CA MET A 47 17.21 -11.84 -5.74
C MET A 47 16.65 -11.08 -4.52
N LEU A 48 17.16 -9.88 -4.21
CA LEU A 48 16.65 -9.07 -3.09
C LEU A 48 15.17 -8.72 -3.26
N ASP A 49 14.77 -8.36 -4.48
CA ASP A 49 13.37 -8.06 -4.80
C ASP A 49 12.50 -9.31 -4.58
N ALA A 50 12.94 -10.48 -5.03
CA ALA A 50 12.23 -11.74 -4.84
C ALA A 50 12.08 -12.11 -3.35
N GLU A 51 13.14 -11.95 -2.55
CA GLU A 51 13.08 -12.18 -1.09
C GLU A 51 12.11 -11.21 -0.40
N SER A 52 12.12 -9.93 -0.81
CA SER A 52 11.20 -8.93 -0.27
C SER A 52 9.74 -9.25 -0.61
N GLU A 53 9.47 -9.61 -1.87
CA GLU A 53 8.15 -10.02 -2.35
C GLU A 53 7.66 -11.28 -1.61
N GLU A 54 8.53 -12.26 -1.39
CA GLU A 54 8.19 -13.47 -0.62
C GLU A 54 7.87 -13.15 0.84
N ALA A 55 8.71 -12.35 1.51
CA ALA A 55 8.48 -11.94 2.89
C ALA A 55 7.15 -11.19 3.04
N GLU A 56 6.82 -10.37 2.05
CA GLU A 56 5.57 -9.62 2.02
C GLU A 56 4.35 -10.52 1.77
N ALA A 57 4.46 -11.48 0.87
CA ALA A 57 3.42 -12.50 0.63
C ALA A 57 3.19 -13.33 1.90
N GLN A 58 4.25 -13.82 2.56
CA GLN A 58 4.17 -14.54 3.82
C GLN A 58 3.58 -13.69 4.96
N TRP A 59 3.85 -12.38 4.99
CA TRP A 59 3.20 -11.47 5.91
C TRP A 59 1.70 -11.39 5.63
N LEU A 60 1.29 -11.19 4.37
CA LEU A 60 -0.13 -11.14 3.99
C LEU A 60 -0.85 -12.46 4.32
N GLU A 61 -0.26 -13.62 4.03
CA GLU A 61 -0.86 -14.94 4.30
C GLU A 61 -1.20 -15.13 5.78
N ARG A 62 -0.33 -14.68 6.68
CA ARG A 62 -0.50 -14.81 8.14
C ARG A 62 -1.52 -13.86 8.76
N HIS A 63 -1.91 -12.79 8.06
CA HIS A 63 -2.91 -11.83 8.53
C HIS A 63 -4.27 -12.10 7.91
N SER A 64 -5.34 -11.65 8.56
CA SER A 64 -6.71 -11.72 8.07
C SER A 64 -7.24 -10.32 7.78
N PRO A 65 -8.20 -10.15 6.86
CA PRO A 65 -8.85 -8.86 6.64
C PRO A 65 -9.42 -8.26 7.94
N ARG A 66 -9.92 -9.12 8.85
CA ARG A 66 -10.43 -8.70 10.15
C ARG A 66 -9.36 -8.01 10.99
N GLN A 67 -8.16 -8.58 11.08
CA GLN A 67 -7.06 -7.99 11.85
C GLN A 67 -6.71 -6.58 11.36
N PHE A 68 -6.64 -6.34 10.05
CA PHE A 68 -6.38 -4.99 9.52
C PHE A 68 -7.46 -3.97 9.90
N PHE A 69 -8.73 -4.36 9.89
CA PHE A 69 -9.80 -3.48 10.36
C PHE A 69 -9.75 -3.23 11.87
N ASP A 70 -9.37 -4.23 12.65
CA ASP A 70 -9.26 -4.12 14.10
C ASP A 70 -8.07 -3.18 14.46
N GLU A 71 -6.88 -3.40 13.87
CA GLU A 71 -5.70 -2.54 14.01
C GLU A 71 -5.96 -1.10 13.58
N PHE A 72 -6.65 -0.90 12.45
CA PHE A 72 -7.06 0.44 12.01
C PHE A 72 -7.99 1.12 13.01
N SER A 73 -8.95 0.38 13.57
CA SER A 73 -9.90 0.91 14.54
C SER A 73 -9.21 1.33 15.84
N GLU A 74 -8.27 0.51 16.32
CA GLU A 74 -7.40 0.82 17.46
C GLU A 74 -6.52 2.04 17.17
N GLY A 75 -5.91 2.11 15.99
CA GLY A 75 -5.11 3.25 15.55
C GLY A 75 -5.90 4.56 15.53
N LEU A 76 -7.13 4.55 15.01
CA LEU A 76 -8.00 5.74 15.04
C LEU A 76 -8.43 6.12 16.46
N ALA A 77 -8.67 5.14 17.33
CA ALA A 77 -9.01 5.41 18.73
C ALA A 77 -7.82 6.07 19.45
N MET A 78 -6.59 5.61 19.20
CA MET A 78 -5.36 6.21 19.72
C MET A 78 -5.12 7.61 19.12
N ALA A 79 -5.32 7.79 17.82
CA ALA A 79 -5.23 9.11 17.18
C ALA A 79 -6.22 10.11 17.81
N SER A 80 -7.44 9.65 18.14
CA SER A 80 -8.44 10.46 18.82
C SER A 80 -8.01 10.81 20.26
N SER A 81 -7.41 9.87 21.00
CA SER A 81 -6.96 10.14 22.36
C SER A 81 -5.77 11.11 22.42
N LEU A 82 -4.90 11.12 21.40
CA LEU A 82 -3.82 12.10 21.29
C LEU A 82 -4.33 13.54 21.19
N LEU A 83 -5.47 13.77 20.53
CA LEU A 83 -6.08 15.11 20.47
C LEU A 83 -6.45 15.63 21.86
N ALA A 84 -6.93 14.75 22.74
CA ALA A 84 -7.34 15.10 24.10
C ALA A 84 -6.15 15.41 25.04
N LEU A 85 -4.92 15.10 24.65
CA LEU A 85 -3.72 15.38 25.45
C LEU A 85 -3.13 16.79 25.22
N GLY A 86 -3.57 17.48 24.16
CA GLY A 86 -3.04 18.78 23.77
C GLY A 86 -3.51 19.92 24.69
N ASN A 87 -2.74 20.23 25.73
CA ASN A 87 -3.07 21.28 26.70
C ASN A 87 -2.30 22.60 26.51
N ASP A 88 -1.30 22.64 25.62
CA ASP A 88 -0.49 23.84 25.33
C ASP A 88 -1.00 24.54 24.05
N PRO A 89 -1.61 25.75 24.15
CA PRO A 89 -2.12 26.51 23.02
C PRO A 89 -1.09 26.77 21.90
N GLY A 90 0.21 26.79 22.23
CA GLY A 90 1.28 27.01 21.25
C GLY A 90 1.56 25.80 20.35
N GLN A 91 1.18 24.59 20.78
CA GLN A 91 1.47 23.33 20.09
C GLN A 91 0.22 22.64 19.54
N THR A 92 -0.96 23.02 20.03
CA THR A 92 -2.27 22.45 19.63
C THR A 92 -2.48 22.43 18.11
N SER A 93 -2.10 23.50 17.40
CA SER A 93 -2.24 23.56 15.92
C SER A 93 -1.39 22.50 15.19
N THR A 94 -0.16 22.28 15.64
CA THR A 94 0.72 21.26 15.07
C THR A 94 0.22 19.86 15.40
N LEU A 95 -0.22 19.64 16.64
CA LEU A 95 -0.80 18.35 17.07
C LEU A 95 -2.01 17.98 16.22
N HIS A 96 -2.94 18.92 15.99
CA HIS A 96 -4.12 18.68 15.15
C HIS A 96 -3.74 18.26 13.73
N LYS A 97 -2.75 18.94 13.12
CA LYS A 97 -2.23 18.59 11.79
C LYS A 97 -1.59 17.20 11.75
N LEU A 98 -0.81 16.86 12.77
CA LEU A 98 -0.16 15.55 12.88
C LEU A 98 -1.18 14.43 13.03
N VAL A 99 -2.17 14.59 13.92
CA VAL A 99 -3.25 13.61 14.09
C VAL A 99 -4.08 13.49 12.81
N TYR A 100 -4.43 14.61 12.17
CA TYR A 100 -5.17 14.61 10.91
C TYR A 100 -4.42 13.86 9.81
N GLY A 101 -3.12 14.13 9.65
CA GLY A 101 -2.26 13.42 8.71
C GLY A 101 -2.17 11.93 9.02
N HIS A 102 -2.00 11.57 10.29
CA HIS A 102 -1.91 10.18 10.73
C HIS A 102 -3.22 9.40 10.51
N ALA A 103 -4.38 10.01 10.72
CA ALA A 103 -5.68 9.38 10.44
C ALA A 103 -5.82 8.98 8.96
N VAL A 104 -5.31 9.80 8.04
CA VAL A 104 -5.27 9.46 6.61
C VAL A 104 -4.23 8.38 6.32
N THR A 105 -3.06 8.40 6.96
CA THR A 105 -2.08 7.32 6.86
C THR A 105 -2.68 5.98 7.28
N LEU A 106 -3.41 5.93 8.39
CA LEU A 106 -4.10 4.72 8.85
C LEU A 106 -5.12 4.20 7.82
N LEU A 107 -5.87 5.10 7.17
CA LEU A 107 -6.80 4.73 6.09
C LEU A 107 -6.06 4.17 4.87
N GLU A 108 -4.97 4.82 4.46
CA GLU A 108 -4.13 4.39 3.34
C GLU A 108 -3.52 3.00 3.60
N THR A 109 -2.98 2.78 4.79
CA THR A 109 -2.49 1.47 5.22
C THR A 109 -3.60 0.43 5.19
N LEU A 110 -4.77 0.72 5.77
CA LEU A 110 -5.91 -0.20 5.77
C LEU A 110 -6.29 -0.64 4.35
N ILE A 111 -6.50 0.30 3.43
CA ILE A 111 -6.94 -0.01 2.07
C ILE A 111 -5.84 -0.81 1.35
N SER A 112 -4.59 -0.38 1.43
CA SER A 112 -3.47 -1.09 0.79
C SER A 112 -3.34 -2.53 1.30
N SER A 113 -3.32 -2.72 2.63
CA SER A 113 -3.19 -4.05 3.24
C SER A 113 -4.36 -4.97 2.88
N ILE A 114 -5.60 -4.45 2.88
CA ILE A 114 -6.77 -5.25 2.53
C ILE A 114 -6.77 -5.66 1.06
N VAL A 115 -6.54 -4.71 0.14
CA VAL A 115 -6.56 -5.03 -1.29
C VAL A 115 -5.48 -6.07 -1.61
N ARG A 116 -4.27 -5.89 -1.09
CA ARG A 116 -3.16 -6.82 -1.30
C ARG A 116 -3.43 -8.18 -0.67
N LYS A 117 -4.04 -8.22 0.51
CA LYS A 117 -4.48 -9.47 1.15
C LYS A 117 -5.49 -10.22 0.29
N LEU A 118 -6.48 -9.52 -0.25
CA LEU A 118 -7.51 -10.12 -1.09
C LEU A 118 -6.94 -10.66 -2.41
N VAL A 119 -5.91 -10.01 -2.96
CA VAL A 119 -5.17 -10.55 -4.11
C VAL A 119 -4.54 -11.90 -3.79
N VAL A 120 -3.93 -12.04 -2.61
CA VAL A 120 -3.28 -13.29 -2.17
C VAL A 120 -4.30 -14.39 -1.85
N THR A 121 -5.47 -14.04 -1.29
CA THR A 121 -6.42 -15.05 -0.79
C THR A 121 -7.63 -15.34 -1.68
N ASP A 122 -7.94 -14.49 -2.65
CA ASP A 122 -9.09 -14.67 -3.56
C ASP A 122 -8.64 -14.48 -5.01
N GLN A 123 -8.39 -15.61 -5.68
CA GLN A 123 -7.97 -15.64 -7.07
C GLN A 123 -8.98 -14.93 -7.99
N GLY A 124 -10.28 -15.00 -7.69
CA GLY A 124 -11.31 -14.33 -8.48
C GLY A 124 -11.20 -12.81 -8.39
N LEU A 125 -11.00 -12.25 -7.19
CA LEU A 125 -10.77 -10.81 -6.99
C LEU A 125 -9.45 -10.34 -7.61
N MET A 126 -8.39 -11.14 -7.50
CA MET A 126 -7.13 -10.88 -8.21
C MET A 126 -7.35 -10.78 -9.72
N MET A 127 -8.04 -11.75 -10.33
CA MET A 127 -8.31 -11.75 -11.76
C MET A 127 -9.21 -10.60 -12.19
N MET A 128 -10.21 -10.22 -11.38
CA MET A 128 -11.03 -9.04 -11.62
C MET A 128 -10.19 -7.76 -11.62
N LEU A 129 -9.30 -7.59 -10.65
CA LEU A 129 -8.40 -6.45 -10.60
C LEU A 129 -7.46 -6.42 -11.83
N ALA A 130 -6.86 -7.56 -12.19
CA ALA A 130 -5.99 -7.68 -13.35
C ALA A 130 -6.70 -7.34 -14.67
N ALA A 131 -7.94 -7.80 -14.84
CA ALA A 131 -8.71 -7.59 -16.07
C ALA A 131 -9.24 -6.15 -16.24
N ASN A 132 -9.47 -5.43 -15.13
CA ASN A 132 -10.20 -4.16 -15.16
C ASN A 132 -9.35 -2.94 -14.80
N HIS A 133 -8.20 -3.09 -14.15
CA HIS A 133 -7.35 -1.97 -13.78
C HIS A 133 -6.49 -1.51 -14.97
N GLU A 134 -6.35 -0.19 -15.16
CA GLU A 134 -5.69 0.38 -16.34
C GLU A 134 -4.23 -0.10 -16.51
N SER A 135 -3.47 -0.11 -15.41
CA SER A 135 -2.04 -0.51 -15.41
C SER A 135 -1.81 -2.02 -15.55
N LEU A 136 -2.88 -2.83 -15.50
CA LEU A 136 -2.81 -4.29 -15.49
C LEU A 136 -3.40 -4.91 -16.77
N HIS A 137 -4.59 -4.49 -17.22
CA HIS A 137 -5.29 -5.18 -18.31
C HIS A 137 -4.58 -5.13 -19.68
N LYS A 138 -3.64 -4.20 -19.85
CA LYS A 138 -2.83 -4.05 -21.07
C LYS A 138 -1.57 -4.91 -21.07
N ARG A 139 -1.22 -5.55 -19.95
CA ARG A 139 -0.02 -6.38 -19.83
C ARG A 139 -0.22 -7.72 -20.55
N THR A 140 0.82 -8.17 -21.25
CA THR A 140 0.84 -9.48 -21.91
C THR A 140 1.83 -10.38 -21.19
N ILE A 141 1.46 -11.64 -20.96
CA ILE A 141 2.30 -12.66 -20.34
C ILE A 141 2.31 -13.87 -21.28
N THR A 142 3.49 -14.41 -21.54
CA THR A 142 3.70 -15.60 -22.38
C THR A 142 3.51 -16.90 -21.57
N LEU A 143 3.20 -18.00 -22.24
CA LEU A 143 3.11 -19.32 -21.60
C LEU A 143 4.44 -19.76 -20.97
N ARG A 144 5.57 -19.32 -21.51
CA ARG A 144 6.89 -19.60 -20.97
C ARG A 144 7.07 -18.94 -19.60
N GLU A 145 6.74 -17.66 -19.48
CA GLU A 145 6.83 -16.92 -18.22
C GLU A 145 5.91 -17.53 -17.14
N ILE A 146 4.71 -17.99 -17.52
CA ILE A 146 3.82 -18.71 -16.60
C ILE A 146 4.42 -20.05 -16.14
N ALA A 147 5.11 -20.76 -17.05
CA ALA A 147 5.76 -22.02 -16.71
C ALA A 147 6.99 -21.82 -15.80
N GLU A 148 7.71 -20.72 -15.98
CA GLU A 148 8.87 -20.34 -15.14
C GLU A 148 8.42 -19.76 -13.78
N GLN A 149 7.30 -19.04 -13.73
CA GLN A 149 6.76 -18.42 -12.52
C GLN A 149 5.23 -18.63 -12.42
N PRO A 150 4.77 -19.72 -11.77
CA PRO A 150 3.34 -20.05 -11.69
C PRO A 150 2.45 -18.98 -11.02
N LYS A 151 3.03 -18.11 -10.19
CA LYS A 151 2.36 -16.98 -9.52
C LYS A 151 2.60 -15.62 -10.20
N ILE A 152 3.08 -15.58 -11.45
CA ILE A 152 3.47 -14.34 -12.12
C ILE A 152 2.37 -13.27 -12.13
N VAL A 153 1.09 -13.64 -12.27
CA VAL A 153 -0.02 -12.69 -12.23
C VAL A 153 -0.16 -12.06 -10.85
N GLU A 154 -0.10 -12.86 -9.78
CA GLU A 154 -0.16 -12.40 -8.38
C GLU A 154 0.99 -11.42 -8.11
N ALA A 155 2.23 -11.80 -8.47
CA ALA A 155 3.42 -10.97 -8.31
C ALA A 155 3.29 -9.62 -9.03
N ILE A 156 2.87 -9.63 -10.30
CA ILE A 156 2.65 -8.40 -11.08
C ILE A 156 1.58 -7.51 -10.44
N VAL A 157 0.47 -8.09 -9.98
CA VAL A 157 -0.62 -7.34 -9.35
C VAL A 157 -0.14 -6.73 -8.03
N LEU A 158 0.54 -7.50 -7.17
CA LEU A 158 1.07 -7.03 -5.90
C LEU A 158 2.09 -5.91 -6.08
N LYS A 159 2.98 -6.04 -7.07
CA LYS A 159 3.96 -5.01 -7.44
C LYS A 159 3.29 -3.71 -7.90
N VAL A 160 2.26 -3.81 -8.75
CA VAL A 160 1.50 -2.62 -9.15
C VAL A 160 0.84 -1.97 -7.93
N LEU A 161 0.26 -2.76 -7.02
CA LEU A 161 -0.41 -2.22 -5.84
C LEU A 161 0.56 -1.56 -4.84
N SER A 162 1.79 -2.04 -4.70
CA SER A 162 2.78 -1.46 -3.78
C SER A 162 3.26 -0.07 -4.23
N GLU A 163 3.19 0.22 -5.53
CA GLU A 163 3.54 1.52 -6.12
C GLU A 163 2.41 2.56 -6.03
N LEU A 164 1.19 2.15 -5.64
CA LEU A 164 0.03 3.03 -5.58
C LEU A 164 -0.09 3.78 -4.24
N SER A 165 -0.32 5.09 -4.34
CA SER A 165 -0.67 5.95 -3.20
C SER A 165 -2.17 5.92 -2.91
N PHE A 166 -2.59 5.32 -1.79
CA PHE A 166 -4.00 5.23 -1.42
C PHE A 166 -4.52 6.47 -0.68
N HIS A 167 -3.68 7.45 -0.34
CA HIS A 167 -4.19 8.79 0.00
C HIS A 167 -4.76 9.54 -1.22
N ASN A 168 -4.63 9.03 -2.45
CA ASN A 168 -5.31 9.58 -3.63
C ASN A 168 -6.70 8.94 -3.81
N PRO A 169 -7.80 9.72 -3.74
CA PRO A 169 -9.16 9.19 -3.90
C PRO A 169 -9.44 8.58 -5.27
N ALA A 170 -8.76 9.03 -6.32
CA ALA A 170 -8.87 8.43 -7.64
C ALA A 170 -8.30 7.00 -7.65
N THR A 171 -7.17 6.79 -6.99
CA THR A 171 -6.56 5.46 -6.78
C THR A 171 -7.51 4.54 -6.04
N ILE A 172 -8.09 5.00 -4.92
CA ILE A 172 -9.07 4.22 -4.14
C ILE A 172 -10.23 3.76 -5.04
N LYS A 173 -10.83 4.67 -5.82
CA LYS A 173 -11.92 4.34 -6.74
C LYS A 173 -11.50 3.35 -7.82
N ALA A 174 -10.35 3.58 -8.46
CA ALA A 174 -9.87 2.77 -9.57
C ALA A 174 -9.63 1.33 -9.12
N VAL A 175 -8.93 1.15 -7.99
CA VAL A 175 -8.60 -0.17 -7.45
C VAL A 175 -9.84 -0.90 -6.95
N LEU A 176 -10.65 -0.27 -6.09
CA LEU A 176 -11.85 -0.91 -5.55
C LEU A 176 -12.89 -1.18 -6.64
N GLY A 177 -13.04 -0.26 -7.60
CA GLY A 177 -13.93 -0.44 -8.75
C GLY A 177 -13.49 -1.59 -9.66
N ALA A 178 -12.19 -1.70 -9.96
CA ALA A 178 -11.67 -2.81 -10.76
C ALA A 178 -11.81 -4.18 -10.06
N MET A 179 -11.60 -4.21 -8.74
CA MET A 179 -11.67 -5.45 -7.95
C MET A 179 -13.11 -5.91 -7.68
N PHE A 180 -14.03 -4.99 -7.37
CA PHE A 180 -15.38 -5.33 -6.88
C PHE A 180 -16.52 -4.93 -7.83
N GLY A 181 -16.24 -4.17 -8.90
CA GLY A 181 -17.23 -3.75 -9.89
C GLY A 181 -18.44 -3.04 -9.27
N ASP A 182 -19.64 -3.48 -9.62
CA ASP A 182 -20.90 -2.91 -9.13
C ASP A 182 -21.12 -3.05 -7.61
N ARG A 183 -20.39 -3.94 -6.92
CA ARG A 183 -20.55 -4.13 -5.46
C ARG A 183 -20.07 -2.93 -4.64
N VAL A 184 -19.17 -2.12 -5.20
CA VAL A 184 -18.74 -0.84 -4.60
C VAL A 184 -19.49 0.36 -5.18
N ARG A 185 -20.53 0.12 -6.00
CA ARG A 185 -21.41 1.20 -6.47
C ARG A 185 -22.05 1.90 -5.27
N GLY A 186 -21.99 3.22 -5.29
CA GLY A 186 -22.52 4.06 -4.21
C GLY A 186 -21.60 4.20 -2.99
N LEU A 187 -20.38 3.65 -3.02
CA LEU A 187 -19.37 3.91 -1.99
C LEU A 187 -19.09 5.42 -1.91
N GLN A 188 -19.37 6.02 -0.75
CA GLN A 188 -19.31 7.46 -0.56
C GLN A 188 -17.89 7.92 -0.26
N ILE A 189 -17.14 8.27 -1.31
CA ILE A 189 -15.75 8.72 -1.16
C ILE A 189 -15.60 10.24 -1.00
N GLY A 190 -16.65 11.03 -1.21
CA GLY A 190 -16.56 12.50 -1.25
C GLY A 190 -15.94 13.10 0.02
N GLY A 191 -16.39 12.65 1.19
CA GLY A 191 -15.83 13.09 2.47
C GLY A 191 -14.36 12.72 2.65
N VAL A 192 -14.00 11.47 2.35
CA VAL A 192 -12.59 11.00 2.36
C VAL A 192 -11.75 11.80 1.37
N ALA A 193 -12.29 12.12 0.19
CA ALA A 193 -11.57 12.88 -0.82
C ALA A 193 -11.20 14.29 -0.34
N SER A 194 -12.15 15.01 0.24
CA SER A 194 -11.87 16.31 0.85
C SER A 194 -10.82 16.23 1.96
N ILE A 195 -10.85 15.16 2.76
CA ILE A 195 -9.89 14.92 3.84
C ILE A 195 -8.49 14.66 3.28
N CYS A 196 -8.36 13.79 2.28
CA CYS A 196 -7.08 13.51 1.62
C CYS A 196 -6.48 14.75 0.96
N THR A 197 -7.29 15.59 0.31
CA THR A 197 -6.82 16.88 -0.25
C THR A 197 -6.27 17.78 0.84
N LYS A 198 -6.97 17.95 1.96
CA LYS A 198 -6.47 18.76 3.09
C LYS A 198 -5.19 18.16 3.69
N ARG A 199 -5.09 16.83 3.79
CA ARG A 199 -3.86 16.14 4.24
C ARG A 199 -2.67 16.39 3.31
N HIS A 200 -2.90 16.44 2.00
CA HIS A 200 -1.85 16.76 1.04
C HIS A 200 -1.22 18.13 1.32
N ASP A 201 -2.04 19.15 1.58
CA ASP A 201 -1.57 20.48 1.98
C ASP A 201 -0.85 20.46 3.34
N ILE A 202 -1.37 19.71 4.31
CA ILE A 202 -0.75 19.59 5.63
C ILE A 202 0.67 19.02 5.52
N VAL A 203 0.86 17.96 4.72
CA VAL A 203 2.14 17.24 4.65
C VAL A 203 3.11 17.89 3.66
N HIS A 204 2.66 18.24 2.45
CA HIS A 204 3.55 18.70 1.38
C HIS A 204 3.69 20.22 1.31
N ARG A 205 2.79 20.97 1.95
CA ARG A 205 2.85 22.44 2.01
C ARG A 205 2.98 22.95 3.46
N ASN A 206 3.38 22.08 4.38
CA ASN A 206 3.59 22.38 5.80
C ASN A 206 2.37 23.06 6.45
N GLY A 207 1.16 22.59 6.13
CA GLY A 207 -0.08 23.15 6.66
C GLY A 207 -0.45 24.49 6.04
N LYS A 208 -0.15 24.70 4.75
CA LYS A 208 -0.61 25.84 3.95
C LYS A 208 -1.32 25.37 2.69
N THR A 209 -2.26 26.15 2.19
CA THR A 209 -2.91 25.90 0.89
C THR A 209 -1.94 26.19 -0.26
N VAL A 210 -2.35 25.89 -1.50
CA VAL A 210 -1.62 26.28 -2.72
C VAL A 210 -1.46 27.80 -2.89
N HIS A 211 -2.25 28.60 -2.15
CA HIS A 211 -2.20 30.06 -2.14
C HIS A 211 -1.42 30.62 -0.95
N ASP A 212 -0.64 29.78 -0.25
CA ASP A 212 0.12 30.11 0.97
C ASP A 212 -0.71 30.48 2.21
N ASP A 213 -2.03 30.28 2.16
CA ASP A 213 -2.90 30.52 3.31
C ASP A 213 -2.68 29.44 4.39
N PRO A 214 -2.53 29.80 5.68
CA PRO A 214 -2.34 28.82 6.74
C PRO A 214 -3.61 28.00 6.97
N ILE A 215 -3.45 26.67 7.01
CA ILE A 215 -4.50 25.77 7.46
C ILE A 215 -4.52 25.80 8.98
N VAL A 216 -5.66 26.25 9.53
CA VAL A 216 -5.99 26.16 10.95
C VAL A 216 -7.02 25.06 11.09
N LEU A 217 -6.77 24.12 11.99
CA LEU A 217 -7.68 23.02 12.31
C LEU A 217 -8.18 23.18 13.74
N ALA A 218 -9.49 23.27 13.90
CA ALA A 218 -10.13 23.09 15.19
C ALA A 218 -10.13 21.60 15.58
N PRO A 219 -10.14 21.24 16.88
CA PRO A 219 -10.17 19.84 17.30
C PRO A 219 -11.41 19.11 16.74
N GLU A 220 -12.56 19.78 16.68
CA GLU A 220 -13.81 19.25 16.13
C GLU A 220 -13.69 18.90 14.65
N GLU A 221 -12.87 19.65 13.87
CA GLU A 221 -12.62 19.32 12.47
C GLU A 221 -11.78 18.05 12.33
N VAL A 222 -10.84 17.81 13.24
CA VAL A 222 -10.03 16.58 13.25
C VAL A 222 -10.90 15.39 13.66
N GLU A 223 -11.72 15.55 14.70
CA GLU A 223 -12.68 14.54 15.15
C GLU A 223 -13.66 14.18 14.03
N GLN A 224 -14.19 15.17 13.31
CA GLN A 224 -15.08 14.95 12.18
C GLN A 224 -14.36 14.21 11.03
N ALA A 225 -13.09 14.51 10.77
CA ALA A 225 -12.31 13.78 9.78
C ALA A 225 -12.11 12.31 10.18
N ILE A 226 -11.75 12.05 11.44
CA ILE A 226 -11.63 10.69 11.99
C ILE A 226 -12.98 9.95 11.89
N ALA A 227 -14.09 10.58 12.25
CA ALA A 227 -15.42 9.98 12.16
C ALA A 227 -15.80 9.64 10.72
N THR A 228 -15.49 10.53 9.77
CA THR A 228 -15.74 10.31 8.33
C THR A 228 -14.90 9.15 7.79
N ILE A 229 -13.61 9.10 8.13
CA ILE A 229 -12.71 8.01 7.76
C ILE A 229 -13.21 6.67 8.34
N ARG A 230 -13.62 6.66 9.62
CA ARG A 230 -14.17 5.48 10.29
C ARG A 230 -15.45 4.99 9.60
N ALA A 231 -16.37 5.88 9.26
CA ALA A 231 -17.61 5.53 8.58
C ALA A 231 -17.35 4.96 7.18
N PHE A 232 -16.42 5.55 6.42
CA PHE A 232 -16.00 5.02 5.13
C PHE A 232 -15.41 3.61 5.25
N ALA A 233 -14.51 3.39 6.21
CA ALA A 233 -13.91 2.07 6.44
C ALA A 233 -14.95 1.02 6.85
N ALA A 234 -15.97 1.40 7.63
CA ALA A 234 -17.07 0.52 7.99
C ALA A 234 -17.95 0.13 6.78
N ASP A 235 -18.30 1.08 5.90
CA ASP A 235 -19.02 0.81 4.65
C ASP A 235 -18.19 -0.10 3.73
N LEU A 236 -16.89 0.17 3.60
CA LEU A 236 -15.97 -0.67 2.85
C LEU A 236 -15.91 -2.10 3.42
N LYS A 237 -15.78 -2.24 4.75
CA LYS A 237 -15.79 -3.52 5.46
C LYS A 237 -17.04 -4.33 5.11
N ALA A 238 -18.22 -3.73 5.25
CA ALA A 238 -19.49 -4.38 4.98
C ALA A 238 -19.60 -4.87 3.53
N ARG A 239 -19.17 -4.06 2.57
CA ARG A 239 -19.17 -4.42 1.14
C ARG A 239 -18.20 -5.54 0.82
N ILE A 240 -17.03 -5.55 1.43
CA ILE A 240 -16.04 -6.63 1.25
C ILE A 240 -16.61 -7.95 1.78
N TYR A 241 -17.11 -7.98 3.02
CA TYR A 241 -17.67 -9.22 3.58
C TYR A 241 -18.88 -9.72 2.79
N SER A 242 -19.81 -8.84 2.40
CA SER A 242 -20.92 -9.21 1.50
C SER A 242 -20.42 -9.79 0.17
N SER A 243 -19.31 -9.26 -0.37
CA SER A 243 -18.72 -9.74 -1.62
C SER A 243 -18.11 -11.14 -1.48
N LEU A 244 -17.52 -11.44 -0.33
CA LEU A 244 -16.90 -12.73 -0.03
C LEU A 244 -17.98 -13.80 0.25
N ASP A 245 -18.95 -13.48 1.10
CA ASP A 245 -20.04 -14.40 1.48
C ASP A 245 -20.88 -14.86 0.27
N GLU A 246 -21.17 -13.96 -0.67
CA GLU A 246 -21.89 -14.28 -1.91
C GLU A 246 -21.13 -15.26 -2.82
N ARG A 247 -19.79 -15.20 -2.81
CA ARG A 247 -18.93 -16.03 -3.67
C ARG A 247 -18.81 -17.45 -3.12
N ASP A 248 -18.62 -17.57 -1.80
CA ASP A 248 -18.65 -18.86 -1.11
C ASP A 248 -20.01 -19.57 -1.32
N GLY A 249 -21.09 -18.80 -1.42
CA GLY A 249 -22.43 -19.30 -1.75
C GLY A 249 -22.62 -19.71 -3.21
N SER A 250 -21.93 -19.08 -4.17
CA SER A 250 -22.06 -19.40 -5.61
C SER A 250 -21.26 -20.63 -6.05
N ASP A 251 -20.13 -20.90 -5.40
CA ASP A 251 -19.28 -22.06 -5.71
C ASP A 251 -19.95 -23.40 -5.32
N LEU A 252 -20.92 -23.37 -4.40
CA LEU A 252 -21.74 -24.52 -4.02
C LEU A 252 -22.73 -24.97 -5.11
N TRP A 253 -23.05 -24.12 -6.10
CA TRP A 253 -24.01 -24.45 -7.18
C TRP A 253 -23.35 -24.90 -8.49
N LEU A 254 -22.01 -24.89 -8.56
CA LEU A 254 -21.26 -25.32 -9.76
C LEU A 254 -20.74 -26.76 -9.69
N VAL A 255 -21.11 -27.52 -8.64
CA VAL A 255 -20.69 -28.93 -8.44
C VAL A 255 -21.88 -29.91 -8.52
N CYS A 256 -22.92 -29.60 -9.32
CA CYS A 256 -24.02 -30.54 -9.61
C CYS A 256 -24.21 -30.74 -11.11
#